data_AF-A0A6J4JGK2-F1
#
_entry.id   AF-A0A6J4JGK2-F1
#
_cell.length_a   1.000
_cell.length_b   1.000
_cell.length_c   1.000
_cell.angle_alpha   90.00
_cell.angle_beta   90.00
_cell.angle_gamma   90.00
#
_symmetry.space_group_name_H-M   'P 1'
#
loop_
_entity.id
_entity.type
_entity.pdbx_description
1 polymer ?
#
loop_
_entity_poly.entity_id
_entity_poly.type
_entity_poly.pdbx_seq_one_letter_code
_entity_poly.pdbx_strand_id
1 'polypeptide(L)' 'MKSPFSDSTPPNELTVVGENKDDPTQLLTMGTDGSYYAYSLADEDWRAVEPDDRWVVEPVSNPGFFT' A
#
# COMPACT_ATOMS: atom_id res chain seq x y z
N MET A 1 10.83 24.93 13.97
CA MET A 1 10.10 23.73 14.43
C MET A 1 9.57 23.05 13.19
N LYS A 2 10.11 21.89 12.80
CA LYS A 2 9.66 21.12 11.64
C LYS A 2 8.64 20.11 12.16
N SER A 3 7.45 20.04 11.57
CA SER A 3 6.41 19.08 11.95
C SER A 3 6.95 17.65 11.90
N PRO A 4 6.65 16.78 12.89
CA PRO A 4 7.10 15.38 12.88
C PRO A 4 6.42 14.55 11.80
N PHE A 5 5.33 15.04 11.20
CA PHE A 5 4.71 14.51 9.99
C PHE A 5 5.49 15.01 8.76
N SER A 6 6.77 14.65 8.69
CA SER A 6 7.59 14.96 7.52
C SER A 6 7.06 14.12 6.36
N ASP A 7 6.57 14.80 5.33
CA ASP A 7 6.42 14.32 3.95
C ASP A 7 6.20 12.80 3.84
N SER A 8 4.97 12.33 4.06
CA SER A 8 4.56 10.99 3.60
C SER A 8 4.43 10.98 2.07
N THR A 9 5.38 11.59 1.37
CA THR A 9 5.54 11.32 -0.05
C THR A 9 5.93 9.84 -0.10
N PRO A 10 5.10 8.98 -0.71
CA PRO A 10 5.45 7.58 -0.81
C PRO A 10 6.82 7.43 -1.49
N PRO A 11 7.58 6.38 -1.17
CA PRO A 11 8.78 6.08 -1.92
C PRO A 11 8.47 6.06 -3.42
N ASN A 12 9.44 6.48 -4.25
CA ASN A 12 9.27 6.61 -5.71
C ASN A 12 8.82 5.30 -6.38
N GLU A 13 8.96 4.17 -5.69
CA GLU A 13 8.52 2.85 -6.13
C GLU A 13 7.61 2.25 -5.06
N LEU A 14 6.38 1.95 -5.47
CA LEU A 14 5.37 1.27 -4.68
C LEU A 14 4.85 0.07 -5.47
N THR A 15 4.61 -1.03 -4.76
CA THR A 15 3.95 -2.21 -5.33
C THR A 15 2.58 -2.34 -4.70
N VAL A 16 1.53 -2.51 -5.51
CA VAL A 16 0.20 -2.87 -5.00
C VAL A 16 0.27 -4.32 -4.51
N VAL A 17 -0.02 -4.52 -3.24
CA VAL A 17 0.03 -5.83 -2.56
C VAL A 17 -1.34 -6.29 -2.11
N GLY A 18 -2.37 -5.45 -2.21
CA GLY A 18 -3.71 -5.81 -1.81
C GLY A 18 -4.76 -4.73 -1.99
N GLU A 19 -5.97 -5.02 -1.53
CA GLU A 19 -7.14 -4.14 -1.55
C GLU A 19 -7.87 -4.18 -0.20
N ASN A 20 -8.61 -3.13 0.12
CA ASN A 20 -9.41 -3.10 1.33
C ASN A 20 -10.73 -3.88 1.12
N LYS A 21 -11.04 -4.81 2.03
CA LYS A 21 -12.26 -5.65 2.01
C LYS A 21 -13.54 -4.82 2.16
N ASP A 22 -13.47 -3.75 2.94
CA ASP A 22 -14.61 -2.91 3.25
C ASP A 22 -14.79 -1.79 2.22
N ASP A 23 -13.71 -1.42 1.51
CA ASP A 23 -13.69 -0.34 0.52
C ASP A 23 -12.76 -0.67 -0.66
N PRO A 24 -13.29 -1.23 -1.77
CA PRO A 24 -12.46 -1.61 -2.92
C PRO A 24 -11.84 -0.41 -3.64
N THR A 25 -12.17 0.83 -3.27
CA THR A 25 -11.48 2.02 -3.81
C THR A 25 -10.15 2.29 -3.11
N GLN A 26 -9.83 1.54 -2.05
CA GLN A 26 -8.56 1.63 -1.34
C GLN A 26 -7.64 0.46 -1.67
N LEU A 27 -6.47 0.78 -2.21
CA LEU A 27 -5.42 -0.18 -2.51
C LEU A 27 -4.37 -0.17 -1.40
N LEU A 28 -3.92 -1.36 -0.98
CA LEU A 28 -2.74 -1.50 -0.13
C LEU A 28 -1.50 -1.55 -1.02
N THR A 29 -0.56 -0.67 -0.76
CA THR A 29 0.75 -0.69 -1.39
C THR A 29 1.85 -0.86 -0.36
N MET A 30 3.00 -1.35 -0.83
CA MET A 30 4.21 -1.50 -0.05
C MET A 30 5.36 -0.76 -0.74
N GLY A 31 6.09 0.02 0.05
CA GLY A 31 7.33 0.66 -0.35
C GLY A 31 8.52 -0.29 -0.32
N THR A 32 9.61 0.09 -1.01
CA THR A 32 10.88 -0.66 -1.00
C THR A 32 11.56 -0.68 0.38
N ASP A 33 11.14 0.19 1.28
CA ASP A 33 11.51 0.23 2.70
C ASP A 33 10.70 -0.74 3.57
N GLY A 34 9.70 -1.41 3.01
CA GLY A 34 8.79 -2.32 3.71
C GLY A 34 7.64 -1.61 4.43
N SER A 35 7.51 -0.28 4.29
CA SER A 35 6.39 0.48 4.83
C SER A 35 5.14 0.27 3.97
N TYR A 36 3.97 0.24 4.61
CA TYR A 36 2.69 0.10 3.93
C TYR A 36 1.96 1.43 3.80
N TYR A 37 1.27 1.60 2.68
CA TYR A 37 0.47 2.77 2.38
C TYR A 37 -0.88 2.36 1.81
N ALA A 38 -1.92 3.07 2.20
CA ALA A 38 -3.23 3.02 1.56
C ALA A 38 -3.28 4.09 0.48
N TYR A 39 -3.67 3.71 -0.73
CA TYR A 39 -3.99 4.63 -1.82
C TYR A 39 -5.50 4.72 -2.00
N SER A 40 -6.06 5.93 -1.92
CA SER A 40 -7.46 6.19 -2.26
C SER A 40 -7.58 6.49 -3.75
N LEU A 41 -8.27 5.62 -4.50
CA LEU A 41 -8.61 5.88 -5.91
C LEU A 41 -9.63 7.03 -6.05
N ALA A 42 -10.45 7.26 -5.02
CA ALA A 42 -11.48 8.30 -5.03
C ALA A 42 -10.89 9.71 -4.82
N ASP A 43 -9.90 9.81 -3.94
CA ASP A 43 -9.29 11.09 -3.55
C ASP A 43 -7.91 11.33 -4.17
N GLU A 44 -7.34 10.31 -4.83
CA GLU A 44 -5.97 10.29 -5.36
C GLU A 44 -4.93 10.65 -4.27
N ASP A 45 -5.12 10.14 -3.06
CA ASP A 45 -4.35 10.46 -1.85
C ASP A 45 -3.65 9.21 -1.25
N TRP A 46 -2.52 9.45 -0.58
CA TRP A 46 -1.68 8.42 0.05
C TRP A 46 -1.65 8.58 1.56
N ARG A 47 -1.79 7.47 2.28
CA ARG A 47 -1.70 7.45 3.74
C ARG A 47 -0.89 6.28 4.23
N ALA A 48 0.07 6.53 5.12
CA ALA A 48 0.76 5.46 5.82
C ALA A 48 -0.25 4.69 6.69
N VAL A 49 -0.20 3.35 6.63
CA VAL A 49 -1.11 2.48 7.39
C VAL A 49 -0.36 1.27 7.93
N GLU A 50 -0.86 0.71 9.02
CA GLU A 50 -0.53 -0.65 9.42
C GLU A 50 -1.61 -1.59 8.87
N PRO A 51 -1.26 -2.57 8.02
CA PRO A 51 -2.25 -3.50 7.49
C PRO A 51 -2.78 -4.40 8.61
N ASP A 52 -4.10 -4.46 8.71
CA ASP A 52 -4.85 -5.36 9.57
C ASP A 52 -5.71 -6.34 8.74
N ASP A 53 -6.60 -7.08 9.41
CA ASP A 53 -7.46 -8.09 8.80
C ASP A 53 -8.43 -7.53 7.73
N ARG A 54 -8.54 -6.21 7.56
CA ARG A 54 -9.36 -5.59 6.51
C ARG A 54 -8.67 -5.56 5.16
N TRP A 55 -7.38 -5.84 5.07
CA TRP A 55 -6.69 -5.89 3.79
C TRP A 55 -6.66 -7.32 3.25
N VAL A 56 -7.09 -7.49 2.00
CA VAL A 56 -6.78 -8.70 1.24
C VAL A 56 -5.40 -8.51 0.65
N VAL A 57 -4.38 -9.11 1.27
CA VAL A 57 -3.06 -9.19 0.64
C VAL A 57 -3.14 -10.32 -0.38
N GLU A 58 -3.14 -9.99 -1.66
CA GLU A 58 -3.01 -11.03 -2.67
C GLU A 58 -1.58 -11.58 -2.57
N PRO A 59 -1.39 -12.91 -2.46
CA PRO A 59 -0.06 -13.46 -2.58
C PRO A 59 0.42 -13.04 -3.96
N VAL A 60 1.49 -12.24 -4.01
CA VAL A 60 2.17 -11.87 -5.26
C VAL A 60 2.34 -13.18 -6.01
N SER A 61 1.52 -13.37 -7.05
CA SER A 61 1.50 -14.60 -7.80
C SER A 61 2.85 -14.65 -8.47
N ASN A 62 3.79 -15.36 -7.84
CA ASN A 62 5.10 -15.60 -8.39
C ASN A 62 4.84 -16.17 -9.78
N PRO A 63 5.10 -15.43 -10.88
CA PRO A 63 4.80 -15.92 -12.21
C PRO A 63 5.65 -17.18 -12.36
N GLY A 64 4.99 -18.34 -12.39
CA GLY A 64 5.60 -19.61 -12.07
C GLY A 64 6.94 -19.81 -12.75
N PHE A 65 7.99 -20.01 -11.94
CA PHE A 65 9.13 -20.81 -12.37
C PHE A 65 8.62 -22.25 -12.53
N PHE A 66 7.99 -22.53 -13.67
CA PHE A 66 7.82 -23.90 -14.13
C PHE A 66 9.17 -24.39 -14.66
N THR A 67 9.56 -25.53 -14.12
CA THR A 67 10.80 -26.28 -14.33
C THR A 67 11.04 -26.69 -15.77
#